data_AF-A0A0D2NID0-F1
#
_entry.id   AF-A0A0D2NID0-F1
#
_cell.length_a   1.000
_cell.length_b   1.000
_cell.length_c   1.000
_cell.angle_alpha   90.00
_cell.angle_beta   90.00
_cell.angle_gamma   90.00
#
_symmetry.space_group_name_H-M   'P 1'
#
loop_
_entity.id
_entity.type
_entity.pdbx_description
1 polymer ?
#
loop_
_entity_poly.entity_id
_entity_poly.type
_entity_poly.pdbx_seq_one_letter_code
_entity_poly.pdbx_strand_id
1 'polypeptide(L)'
;MGDSQAFRLMRAMLLVLSKVPGITCTMTADEAHLRTAYYNVSDTVAGGLSCSGCDSFRATCKGANNSVEIEYLRLEYTLDFELSTAARMHFAGKCNHSQLPPCKWFWNTQQFLFEGYLRQRQPPPDHIHIFQNMHDCARRSLVDHRRDLSWFVNLLNATLLPGTTVHFWEAPHPNGAKQSEAWRNVTSPTCMRGMNDAVKQAIIPFVERTALAPNASAKSGHAAWYGAFDLFSPTGARLDLNVDGVHMRPDWYETLAHALIAGTCSLG
;
A
#
# COMPACT_ATOMS: atom_id res chain seq x y z
N MET A 1 10.80 3.34 -3.02
CA MET A 1 11.24 1.99 -2.61
C MET A 1 10.12 1.11 -2.03
N GLY A 2 9.02 1.66 -1.51
CA GLY A 2 7.82 0.85 -1.18
C GLY A 2 7.00 0.44 -2.41
N ASP A 3 7.11 1.23 -3.48
CA ASP A 3 6.44 1.06 -4.78
C ASP A 3 6.92 -0.18 -5.55
N SER A 4 8.22 -0.30 -5.80
CA SER A 4 8.80 -1.40 -6.59
C SER A 4 8.70 -2.75 -5.89
N GLN A 5 8.78 -2.78 -4.55
CA GLN A 5 8.68 -4.02 -3.77
C GLN A 5 7.25 -4.51 -3.68
N ALA A 6 6.29 -3.61 -3.41
CA ALA A 6 4.87 -3.94 -3.46
C ALA A 6 4.48 -4.48 -4.85
N PHE A 7 4.92 -3.82 -5.93
CA PHE A 7 4.67 -4.29 -7.29
C PHE A 7 5.24 -5.69 -7.54
N ARG A 8 6.51 -5.92 -7.17
CA ARG A 8 7.18 -7.22 -7.34
C ARG A 8 6.49 -8.32 -6.53
N LEU A 9 6.06 -8.03 -5.30
CA LEU A 9 5.30 -8.99 -4.50
C LEU A 9 3.96 -9.32 -5.13
N MET A 10 3.17 -8.31 -5.54
CA MET A 10 1.86 -8.55 -6.14
C MET A 10 1.96 -9.33 -7.45
N ARG A 11 3.00 -9.07 -8.26
CA ARG A 11 3.32 -9.90 -9.44
C ARG A 11 3.74 -11.32 -9.08
N ALA A 12 4.50 -11.51 -8.00
CA ALA A 12 4.85 -12.84 -7.52
C ALA A 12 3.60 -13.61 -7.03
N MET A 13 2.67 -12.96 -6.33
CA MET A 13 1.39 -13.56 -5.95
C MET A 13 0.59 -14.04 -7.16
N LEU A 14 0.49 -13.20 -8.21
CA LEU A 14 -0.16 -13.59 -9.45
C LEU A 14 0.51 -14.78 -10.13
N LEU A 15 1.85 -14.76 -10.19
CA LEU A 15 2.62 -15.88 -10.74
C LEU A 15 2.34 -17.16 -9.96
N VAL A 16 2.36 -17.13 -8.63
CA VAL A 16 2.09 -18.29 -7.78
C VAL A 16 0.67 -18.82 -8.00
N LEU A 17 -0.34 -17.95 -8.00
CA LEU A 17 -1.73 -18.35 -8.24
C LEU A 17 -1.94 -18.95 -9.63
N SER A 18 -1.31 -18.39 -10.67
CA SER A 18 -1.42 -18.90 -12.04
C SER A 18 -0.80 -20.28 -12.24
N LYS A 19 0.09 -20.72 -11.34
CA LYS A 19 0.68 -22.06 -11.35
C LYS A 19 -0.21 -23.12 -10.69
N VAL A 20 -1.28 -22.72 -10.00
CA VAL A 20 -2.21 -23.67 -9.36
C VAL A 20 -3.06 -24.34 -10.46
N PRO A 21 -3.10 -25.69 -10.52
CA PRO A 21 -3.88 -26.40 -11.53
C PRO A 21 -5.36 -25.98 -11.53
N GLY A 22 -5.91 -25.71 -12.72
CA GLY A 22 -7.31 -25.30 -12.88
C GLY A 22 -7.61 -23.83 -12.54
N ILE A 23 -6.59 -23.02 -12.22
CA ILE A 23 -6.72 -21.58 -12.04
C ILE A 23 -6.28 -20.84 -13.31
N THR A 24 -7.10 -19.89 -13.77
CA THR A 24 -6.76 -18.95 -14.85
C THR A 24 -6.69 -17.54 -14.29
N CYS A 25 -5.54 -16.88 -14.44
CA CYS A 25 -5.36 -15.49 -14.04
C CYS A 25 -5.31 -14.58 -15.27
N THR A 26 -6.19 -13.58 -15.31
CA THR A 26 -6.23 -12.56 -16.37
C THR A 26 -5.80 -11.23 -15.77
N MET A 27 -4.80 -10.60 -16.37
CA MET A 27 -4.41 -9.22 -16.06
C MET A 27 -5.02 -8.29 -17.10
N THR A 28 -5.59 -7.17 -16.68
CA THR A 28 -6.01 -6.12 -17.60
C THR A 28 -4.74 -5.43 -18.13
N ALA A 29 -4.29 -5.81 -19.32
CA ALA A 29 -2.96 -5.49 -19.86
C ALA A 29 -2.72 -4.00 -20.20
N ASP A 30 -3.78 -3.19 -20.29
CA ASP A 30 -3.70 -1.80 -20.75
C ASP A 30 -3.21 -0.79 -19.68
N GLU A 31 -2.93 -1.23 -18.45
CA GLU A 31 -2.86 -0.33 -17.29
C GLU A 31 -1.42 0.03 -16.83
N ALA A 32 -0.44 -0.84 -17.08
CA ALA A 32 0.95 -0.67 -16.62
C ALA A 32 1.77 0.39 -17.41
N HIS A 33 1.26 0.85 -18.56
CA HIS A 33 1.98 1.77 -19.45
C HIS A 33 1.44 3.21 -19.44
N LEU A 34 0.28 3.45 -18.81
CA LEU A 34 -0.41 4.72 -18.92
C LEU A 34 0.07 5.77 -17.89
N ARG A 35 0.85 5.39 -16.86
CA ARG A 35 1.19 6.25 -15.70
C ARG A 35 -0.06 6.88 -15.06
N THR A 36 -1.20 6.19 -15.15
CA THR A 36 -2.47 6.63 -14.60
C THR A 36 -2.86 5.68 -13.47
N ALA A 37 -3.20 6.21 -12.30
CA ALA A 37 -3.90 5.41 -11.28
C ALA A 37 -5.36 5.23 -11.73
N TYR A 38 -5.80 3.97 -11.86
CA TYR A 38 -7.18 3.68 -12.22
C TYR A 38 -8.10 3.63 -11.00
N TYR A 39 -9.32 4.16 -11.20
CA TYR A 39 -10.42 4.16 -10.25
C TYR A 39 -11.69 3.91 -11.06
N ASN A 40 -12.16 2.65 -11.18
CA ASN A 40 -13.49 2.39 -11.73
C ASN A 40 -14.55 2.57 -10.64
N VAL A 41 -14.68 3.80 -10.19
CA VAL A 41 -15.84 4.26 -9.44
C VAL A 41 -16.51 5.24 -10.37
N SER A 42 -17.84 5.21 -10.48
CA SER A 42 -18.62 5.83 -11.57
C SER A 42 -18.35 7.32 -11.84
N ASP A 43 -17.64 8.02 -10.95
CA ASP A 43 -17.34 9.45 -11.01
C ASP A 43 -15.84 9.80 -11.22
N THR A 44 -14.96 8.81 -11.33
CA THR A 44 -13.52 9.00 -11.61
C THR A 44 -13.22 8.72 -13.07
N VAL A 45 -13.34 9.77 -13.88
CA VAL A 45 -13.07 9.70 -15.33
C VAL A 45 -11.61 9.31 -15.59
N ALA A 46 -11.44 8.25 -16.37
CA ALA A 46 -10.16 7.78 -16.88
C ALA A 46 -9.42 8.87 -17.69
N GLY A 47 -8.09 8.97 -17.49
CA GLY A 47 -7.18 9.60 -18.46
C GLY A 47 -6.78 11.06 -18.25
N GLY A 48 -7.14 11.72 -17.14
CA GLY A 48 -6.85 13.15 -16.94
C GLY A 48 -5.95 13.55 -15.75
N LEU A 49 -5.55 12.60 -14.90
CA LEU A 49 -4.88 12.89 -13.63
C LEU A 49 -3.36 12.77 -13.77
N SER A 50 -2.65 13.90 -13.69
CA SER A 50 -1.19 13.92 -13.66
C SER A 50 -0.71 13.58 -12.26
N CYS A 51 -0.45 12.30 -11.99
CA CYS A 51 0.36 11.92 -10.84
C CYS A 51 1.73 11.41 -11.33
N SER A 52 2.79 12.07 -10.86
CA SER A 52 4.16 11.69 -11.21
C SER A 52 4.45 10.32 -10.61
N GLY A 53 4.62 9.29 -11.46
CA GLY A 53 4.95 7.94 -11.00
C GLY A 53 3.80 7.17 -10.33
N CYS A 54 2.54 7.39 -10.72
CA CYS A 54 1.49 6.42 -10.44
C CYS A 54 1.62 5.17 -11.30
N ASP A 55 1.23 4.04 -10.72
CA ASP A 55 1.15 2.76 -11.40
C ASP A 55 0.00 1.96 -10.78
N SER A 56 -0.70 1.18 -11.59
CA SER A 56 -1.76 0.32 -11.09
C SER A 56 -1.98 -0.84 -12.03
N PHE A 57 -2.42 -1.96 -11.46
CA PHE A 57 -3.00 -3.03 -12.26
C PHE A 57 -4.10 -3.71 -11.48
N ARG A 58 -5.06 -4.26 -12.21
CA ARG A 58 -5.99 -5.26 -11.69
C ARG A 58 -5.79 -6.60 -12.38
N ALA A 59 -5.95 -7.66 -11.60
CA ALA A 59 -5.92 -9.01 -12.08
C ALA A 59 -7.00 -9.84 -11.39
N THR A 60 -7.56 -10.80 -12.13
CA THR A 60 -8.55 -11.73 -11.60
C THR A 60 -8.08 -13.15 -11.86
N CYS A 61 -7.93 -13.93 -10.78
CA CYS A 61 -7.64 -15.36 -10.83
C CYS A 61 -8.92 -16.15 -10.54
N LYS A 62 -9.37 -16.96 -11.50
CA LYS A 62 -10.61 -17.74 -11.41
C LYS A 62 -10.30 -19.24 -11.43
N GLY A 63 -10.88 -19.97 -10.48
CA GLY A 63 -11.00 -21.42 -10.49
C GLY A 63 -12.43 -21.86 -10.78
N ALA A 64 -12.72 -23.15 -10.60
CA ALA A 64 -14.06 -23.70 -10.82
C ALA A 64 -15.13 -23.09 -9.91
N ASN A 65 -14.79 -22.82 -8.64
CA ASN A 65 -15.75 -22.42 -7.62
C ASN A 65 -15.50 -21.03 -7.03
N ASN A 66 -14.30 -20.46 -7.22
CA ASN A 66 -13.87 -19.24 -6.54
C ASN A 66 -13.14 -18.30 -7.50
N SER A 67 -13.20 -17.00 -7.19
CA SER A 67 -12.41 -15.96 -7.86
C SER A 67 -11.72 -15.06 -6.85
N VAL A 68 -10.45 -14.76 -7.10
CA VAL A 68 -9.67 -13.78 -6.34
C VAL A 68 -9.37 -12.59 -7.24
N GLU A 69 -9.63 -11.39 -6.76
CA GLU A 69 -9.18 -10.15 -7.41
C GLU A 69 -7.95 -9.62 -6.67
N ILE A 70 -6.89 -9.34 -7.43
CA ILE A 70 -5.68 -8.67 -6.93
C ILE A 70 -5.62 -7.30 -7.57
N GLU A 71 -5.51 -6.28 -6.74
CA GLU A 71 -5.37 -4.91 -7.17
C GLU A 71 -4.11 -4.30 -6.56
N TYR A 72 -3.30 -3.69 -7.42
CA TYR A 72 -2.14 -2.92 -7.04
C TYR A 72 -2.38 -1.45 -7.36
N LEU A 73 -2.18 -0.60 -6.36
CA LEU A 73 -2.24 0.84 -6.49
C LEU A 73 -0.94 1.45 -5.95
N ARG A 74 -0.28 2.25 -6.78
CA ARG A 74 0.87 3.06 -6.43
C ARG A 74 0.53 4.53 -6.62
N LEU A 75 0.67 5.28 -5.53
CA LEU A 75 0.58 6.73 -5.53
C LEU A 75 1.88 7.29 -4.93
N GLU A 76 2.36 8.42 -5.48
CA GLU A 76 3.62 9.05 -5.06
C GLU A 76 3.54 9.67 -3.64
N TYR A 77 2.30 9.91 -3.14
CA TYR A 77 2.01 10.66 -1.91
C TYR A 77 0.90 10.01 -1.05
N THR A 78 1.01 8.73 -0.67
CA THR A 78 -0.01 8.12 0.21
C THR A 78 0.02 8.64 1.66
N LEU A 79 1.16 9.13 2.15
CA LEU A 79 1.28 9.82 3.44
C LEU A 79 1.46 11.32 3.19
N ASP A 80 0.33 12.03 3.11
CA ASP A 80 0.26 13.46 2.78
C ASP A 80 0.69 14.36 3.95
N PHE A 81 1.36 15.48 3.62
CA PHE A 81 1.84 16.53 4.55
C PHE A 81 0.87 17.74 4.65
N GLU A 82 -0.35 17.60 4.14
CA GLU A 82 -1.17 18.74 3.72
C GLU A 82 -1.70 19.68 4.81
N LEU A 83 -1.41 19.43 6.09
CA LEU A 83 -1.84 20.34 7.16
C LEU A 83 -1.01 21.64 7.25
N SER A 84 0.18 21.72 6.66
CA SER A 84 1.06 22.91 6.78
C SER A 84 1.52 23.57 5.47
N THR A 85 1.22 23.00 4.31
CA THR A 85 1.50 23.62 3.00
C THR A 85 0.28 23.48 2.12
N ALA A 86 -0.07 24.55 1.40
CA ALA A 86 -1.21 24.60 0.49
C ALA A 86 -1.36 23.29 -0.30
N ALA A 87 -2.57 22.71 -0.28
CA ALA A 87 -2.92 21.46 -0.94
C ALA A 87 -2.32 21.40 -2.35
N ARG A 88 -1.40 20.46 -2.58
CA ARG A 88 -0.67 20.34 -3.85
C ARG A 88 -1.24 19.20 -4.66
N MET A 89 -2.27 19.48 -5.45
CA MET A 89 -2.57 18.60 -6.57
C MET A 89 -2.82 19.39 -7.83
N HIS A 90 -2.03 19.03 -8.84
CA HIS A 90 -2.23 19.44 -10.21
C HIS A 90 -3.39 18.64 -10.79
N PHE A 91 -4.62 19.05 -10.50
CA PHE A 91 -5.81 18.45 -11.09
C PHE A 91 -6.02 18.99 -12.49
N ALA A 92 -5.80 18.12 -13.47
CA ALA A 92 -6.04 18.30 -14.90
C ALA A 92 -5.55 19.66 -15.44
N GLY A 93 -4.43 19.68 -16.18
CA GLY A 93 -3.90 20.88 -16.86
C GLY A 93 -4.81 21.53 -17.92
N LYS A 94 -6.10 21.19 -17.94
CA LYS A 94 -7.16 21.76 -18.79
C LYS A 94 -8.32 22.34 -17.96
N CYS A 95 -8.11 22.58 -16.68
CA CYS A 95 -9.16 23.05 -15.79
C CYS A 95 -9.46 24.53 -15.98
N ASN A 96 -10.72 24.86 -16.32
CA ASN A 96 -11.22 26.23 -16.36
C ASN A 96 -11.69 26.61 -14.93
N HIS A 97 -10.99 27.57 -14.32
CA HIS A 97 -11.24 28.02 -12.94
C HIS A 97 -12.63 28.66 -12.74
N SER A 98 -13.34 28.98 -13.82
CA SER A 98 -14.64 29.67 -13.80
C SER A 98 -15.85 28.74 -13.99
N GLN A 99 -15.64 27.43 -14.18
CA GLN A 99 -16.71 26.45 -14.37
C GLN A 99 -17.41 26.11 -13.03
N LEU A 100 -18.72 25.83 -13.06
CA LEU A 100 -19.48 25.27 -11.93
C LEU A 100 -20.02 23.87 -12.30
N PRO A 101 -19.81 22.82 -11.46
CA PRO A 101 -19.02 22.86 -10.23
C PRO A 101 -17.54 23.16 -10.54
N PRO A 102 -16.84 23.87 -9.64
CA PRO A 102 -15.43 24.20 -9.84
C PRO A 102 -14.66 22.92 -10.08
N CYS A 103 -13.66 23.01 -10.96
CA CYS A 103 -12.68 21.97 -11.19
C CYS A 103 -12.38 21.24 -9.89
N LYS A 104 -12.74 19.95 -9.88
CA LYS A 104 -13.15 19.24 -8.67
C LYS A 104 -12.22 19.57 -7.49
N TRP A 105 -12.87 19.81 -6.37
CA TRP A 105 -12.36 20.32 -5.11
C TRP A 105 -11.02 19.70 -4.69
N PHE A 106 -10.26 20.47 -3.92
CA PHE A 106 -9.12 20.02 -3.12
C PHE A 106 -9.43 18.68 -2.41
N TRP A 107 -9.00 17.56 -3.00
CA TRP A 107 -9.06 16.22 -2.41
C TRP A 107 -7.67 15.65 -2.29
N ASN A 108 -7.02 15.77 -1.14
CA ASN A 108 -5.70 15.17 -0.96
C ASN A 108 -5.68 13.68 -1.35
N THR A 109 -4.50 13.18 -1.70
CA THR A 109 -4.32 11.81 -2.19
C THR A 109 -5.00 10.79 -1.27
N GLN A 110 -4.97 11.05 0.04
CA GLN A 110 -5.63 10.25 1.04
C GLN A 110 -7.17 10.32 0.98
N GLN A 111 -7.78 11.50 0.97
CA GLN A 111 -9.23 11.66 0.85
C GLN A 111 -9.75 11.00 -0.43
N PHE A 112 -9.00 11.16 -1.52
CA PHE A 112 -9.34 10.51 -2.77
C PHE A 112 -9.29 8.98 -2.67
N LEU A 113 -8.18 8.42 -2.18
CA LEU A 113 -8.01 6.96 -2.06
C LEU A 113 -8.98 6.35 -1.04
N PHE A 114 -9.22 7.03 0.09
CA PHE A 114 -10.02 6.50 1.18
C PHE A 114 -11.50 6.83 0.99
N GLU A 115 -11.86 8.11 0.96
CA GLU A 115 -13.26 8.53 0.90
C GLU A 115 -13.87 8.38 -0.51
N GLY A 116 -13.05 8.56 -1.55
CA GLY A 116 -13.48 8.41 -2.94
C GLY A 116 -13.48 6.96 -3.41
N TYR A 117 -12.34 6.28 -3.28
CA TYR A 117 -12.15 4.95 -3.83
C TYR A 117 -12.57 3.82 -2.89
N LEU A 118 -11.85 3.64 -1.78
CA LEU A 118 -12.03 2.49 -0.89
C LEU A 118 -13.43 2.44 -0.28
N ARG A 119 -14.00 3.59 0.08
CA ARG A 119 -15.37 3.68 0.61
C ARG A 119 -16.44 3.22 -0.40
N GLN A 120 -16.19 3.43 -1.69
CA GLN A 120 -17.14 3.13 -2.77
C GLN A 120 -16.89 1.78 -3.43
N ARG A 121 -15.76 1.13 -3.12
CA ARG A 121 -15.36 -0.17 -3.67
C ARG A 121 -16.34 -1.26 -3.22
N GLN A 122 -16.96 -1.94 -4.19
CA GLN A 122 -17.91 -3.05 -3.96
C GLN A 122 -17.53 -4.28 -4.82
N PRO A 123 -17.31 -5.46 -4.22
CA PRO A 123 -17.27 -5.72 -2.77
C PRO A 123 -16.10 -5.00 -2.09
N PRO A 124 -16.14 -4.80 -0.76
CA PRO A 124 -15.00 -4.28 -0.01
C PRO A 124 -13.80 -5.24 -0.13
N PRO A 125 -12.55 -4.76 -0.04
CA PRO A 125 -11.40 -5.64 -0.04
C PRO A 125 -11.36 -6.46 1.25
N ASP A 126 -11.11 -7.77 1.14
CA ASP A 126 -10.89 -8.62 2.32
C ASP A 126 -9.56 -8.29 3.01
N HIS A 127 -8.53 -7.95 2.22
CA HIS A 127 -7.18 -7.64 2.68
C HIS A 127 -6.63 -6.37 2.02
N ILE A 128 -6.00 -5.51 2.81
CA ILE A 128 -5.24 -4.36 2.34
C ILE A 128 -3.79 -4.52 2.81
N HIS A 129 -2.85 -4.45 1.89
CA HIS A 129 -1.42 -4.56 2.17
C HIS A 129 -0.71 -3.22 1.91
N ILE A 130 -0.10 -2.65 2.94
CA ILE A 130 0.53 -1.33 2.91
C ILE A 130 2.03 -1.49 3.12
N PHE A 131 2.83 -1.15 2.11
CA PHE A 131 4.28 -1.28 2.15
C PHE A 131 4.94 0.03 2.54
N GLN A 132 5.79 -0.01 3.56
CA GLN A 132 6.50 1.18 4.00
C GLN A 132 7.52 1.64 2.94
N ASN A 133 7.58 2.95 2.69
CA ASN A 133 8.47 3.52 1.70
C ASN A 133 9.79 3.98 2.32
N MET A 134 10.90 3.32 1.95
CA MET A 134 12.22 3.70 2.48
C MET A 134 12.62 5.15 2.11
N HIS A 135 12.08 5.71 1.01
CA HIS A 135 12.32 7.09 0.63
C HIS A 135 11.75 8.11 1.61
N ASP A 136 10.87 7.71 2.54
CA ASP A 136 10.38 8.63 3.57
C ASP A 136 11.52 9.19 4.42
N CYS A 137 12.60 8.43 4.64
CA CYS A 137 13.77 8.96 5.34
C CYS A 137 14.48 10.13 4.65
N ALA A 138 14.32 10.29 3.33
CA ALA A 138 14.82 11.45 2.60
C ALA A 138 13.86 12.64 2.62
N ARG A 139 12.58 12.36 2.88
CA ARG A 139 11.48 13.30 2.64
C ARG A 139 10.94 13.92 3.92
N ARG A 140 11.09 13.25 5.06
CA ARG A 140 10.45 13.65 6.30
C ARG A 140 11.31 13.35 7.51
N SER A 141 11.16 14.19 8.53
CA SER A 141 11.66 13.88 9.87
C SER A 141 10.87 12.71 10.47
N LEU A 142 11.44 12.03 11.46
CA LEU A 142 10.74 10.97 12.18
C LEU A 142 9.49 11.50 12.92
N VAL A 143 9.54 12.76 13.38
CA VAL A 143 8.41 13.40 14.07
C VAL A 143 7.25 13.61 13.10
N ASP A 144 7.51 14.17 11.92
CA ASP A 144 6.49 14.35 10.88
C ASP A 144 5.92 13.00 10.43
N HIS A 145 6.77 11.99 10.23
CA HIS A 145 6.31 10.65 9.87
C HIS A 145 5.34 10.07 10.90
N ARG A 146 5.65 10.17 12.20
CA ARG A 146 4.77 9.67 13.27
C ARG A 146 3.41 10.36 13.27
N ARG A 147 3.40 11.69 13.12
CA ARG A 147 2.17 12.48 13.03
C ARG A 147 1.32 12.04 11.84
N ASP A 148 1.91 12.03 10.65
CA ASP A 148 1.20 11.74 9.40
C ASP A 148 0.69 10.30 9.36
N LEU A 149 1.46 9.37 9.90
CA LEU A 149 1.10 7.97 9.98
C LEU A 149 -0.04 7.71 10.98
N SER A 150 -0.04 8.37 12.13
CA SER A 150 -1.16 8.29 13.06
C SER A 150 -2.46 8.79 12.41
N TRP A 151 -2.39 9.88 11.64
CA TRP A 151 -3.53 10.41 10.92
C TRP A 151 -4.00 9.44 9.82
N PHE A 152 -3.07 8.88 9.06
CA PHE A 152 -3.34 7.88 8.03
C PHE A 152 -4.06 6.64 8.57
N VAL A 153 -3.60 6.08 9.69
CA VAL A 153 -4.25 4.91 10.31
C VAL A 153 -5.65 5.25 10.83
N ASN A 154 -5.85 6.45 11.39
CA ASN A 154 -7.18 6.91 11.80
C ASN A 154 -8.13 7.03 10.60
N LEU A 155 -7.65 7.57 9.47
CA LEU A 155 -8.44 7.73 8.26
C LEU A 155 -8.82 6.39 7.64
N LEU A 156 -7.87 5.43 7.58
CA LEU A 156 -8.15 4.05 7.21
C LEU A 156 -9.28 3.49 8.08
N ASN A 157 -9.15 3.59 9.40
CA ASN A 157 -10.13 3.02 10.31
C ASN A 157 -11.53 3.65 10.22
N ALA A 158 -11.62 4.92 9.84
CA ALA A 158 -12.89 5.62 9.64
C ALA A 158 -13.56 5.28 8.29
N THR A 159 -12.77 4.78 7.34
CA THR A 159 -13.21 4.54 5.95
C THR A 159 -13.55 3.07 5.69
N LEU A 160 -12.80 2.15 6.31
CA LEU A 160 -12.88 0.73 6.01
C LEU A 160 -14.21 0.12 6.46
N LEU A 161 -14.77 -0.70 5.57
CA LEU A 161 -15.99 -1.44 5.84
C LEU A 161 -15.69 -2.67 6.73
N PRO A 162 -16.68 -3.11 7.55
CA PRO A 162 -16.54 -4.29 8.39
C PRO A 162 -15.99 -5.50 7.64
N GLY A 163 -15.03 -6.20 8.25
CA GLY A 163 -14.43 -7.42 7.68
C GLY A 163 -13.08 -7.23 6.97
N THR A 164 -12.69 -5.99 6.62
CA THR A 164 -11.39 -5.74 5.95
C THR A 164 -10.22 -5.95 6.91
N THR A 165 -9.19 -6.70 6.52
CA THR A 165 -7.94 -6.87 7.28
C THR A 165 -6.83 -5.99 6.72
N VAL A 166 -6.10 -5.27 7.56
CA VAL A 166 -5.01 -4.36 7.15
C VAL A 166 -3.65 -4.90 7.61
N HIS A 167 -2.74 -5.07 6.65
CA HIS A 167 -1.40 -5.59 6.85
C HIS A 167 -0.37 -4.52 6.48
N PHE A 168 0.40 -4.04 7.44
CA PHE A 168 1.55 -3.18 7.21
C PHE A 168 2.79 -4.04 7.01
N TRP A 169 3.55 -3.77 5.95
CA TRP A 169 4.83 -4.43 5.68
C TRP A 169 5.94 -3.46 6.01
N GLU A 170 6.75 -3.83 7.00
CA GLU A 170 7.91 -3.05 7.43
C GLU A 170 8.90 -2.89 6.28
N ALA A 171 9.65 -1.79 6.30
CA ALA A 171 10.78 -1.64 5.38
C ALA A 171 11.88 -2.67 5.72
N PRO A 172 12.54 -3.29 4.72
CA PRO A 172 13.65 -4.20 4.99
C PRO A 172 14.86 -3.45 5.57
N HIS A 173 15.77 -4.19 6.21
CA HIS A 173 17.01 -3.63 6.73
C HIS A 173 17.93 -3.27 5.55
N PRO A 174 18.30 -2.00 5.36
CA PRO A 174 19.16 -1.59 4.26
C PRO A 174 20.60 -2.03 4.50
N ASN A 175 21.32 -2.36 3.44
CA ASN A 175 22.76 -2.59 3.47
C ASN A 175 23.50 -1.36 2.94
N GLY A 176 23.96 -0.51 3.85
CA GLY A 176 24.67 0.72 3.49
C GLY A 176 25.91 0.49 2.63
N ALA A 177 26.64 -0.62 2.82
CA ALA A 177 27.86 -0.92 2.05
C ALA A 177 27.59 -1.12 0.55
N LYS A 178 26.39 -1.57 0.18
CA LYS A 178 25.94 -1.76 -1.20
C LYS A 178 25.29 -0.50 -1.81
N GLN A 179 24.92 0.47 -0.99
CA GLN A 179 24.31 1.72 -1.44
C GLN A 179 25.37 2.72 -1.90
N SER A 180 24.99 3.57 -2.86
CA SER A 180 25.78 4.74 -3.23
C SER A 180 25.89 5.72 -2.06
N GLU A 181 26.93 6.54 -2.08
CA GLU A 181 27.22 7.50 -1.02
C GLU A 181 26.04 8.46 -0.74
N ALA A 182 25.34 8.88 -1.79
CA ALA A 182 24.18 9.76 -1.70
C ALA A 182 23.02 9.17 -0.87
N TRP A 183 22.88 7.84 -0.81
CA TRP A 183 21.75 7.17 -0.17
C TRP A 183 22.11 6.44 1.12
N ARG A 184 23.36 6.01 1.28
CA ARG A 184 23.83 5.21 2.43
C ARG A 184 23.42 5.78 3.80
N ASN A 185 23.49 7.10 3.95
CA ASN A 185 23.18 7.79 5.21
C ASN A 185 21.72 8.25 5.31
N VAL A 186 21.03 8.35 4.17
CA VAL A 186 19.63 8.76 4.09
C VAL A 186 18.74 7.56 4.41
N THR A 187 18.91 6.46 3.68
CA THR A 187 18.21 5.19 3.88
C THR A 187 19.01 4.27 4.79
N SER A 188 19.30 4.78 5.99
CA SER A 188 20.10 4.09 7.00
C SER A 188 19.26 3.11 7.84
N PRO A 189 19.88 2.08 8.44
CA PRO A 189 19.18 1.17 9.35
C PRO A 189 18.50 1.88 10.52
N THR A 190 19.13 2.93 11.06
CA THR A 190 18.57 3.75 12.15
C THR A 190 17.28 4.43 11.72
N CYS A 191 17.25 5.03 10.53
CA CYS A 191 16.05 5.68 10.05
C CYS A 191 14.94 4.66 9.75
N MET A 192 15.27 3.56 9.06
CA MET A 192 14.29 2.49 8.77
C MET A 192 13.67 1.90 10.04
N ARG A 193 14.49 1.63 11.07
CA ARG A 193 14.00 1.18 12.36
C ARG A 193 13.03 2.18 12.99
N GLY A 194 13.40 3.47 12.99
CA GLY A 194 12.53 4.52 13.52
C GLY A 194 11.17 4.59 12.81
N MET A 195 11.16 4.49 11.48
CA MET A 195 9.93 4.49 10.70
C MET A 195 9.08 3.21 10.91
N ASN A 196 9.71 2.02 10.96
CA ASN A 196 9.00 0.77 11.27
C ASN A 196 8.39 0.79 12.68
N ASP A 197 9.12 1.34 13.65
CA ASP A 197 8.63 1.49 15.02
C ASP A 197 7.45 2.48 15.09
N ALA A 198 7.46 3.53 14.27
CA ALA A 198 6.32 4.44 14.15
C ALA A 198 5.06 3.72 13.63
N VAL A 199 5.19 2.82 12.64
CA VAL A 199 4.07 1.98 12.17
C VAL A 199 3.53 1.14 13.29
N LYS A 200 4.39 0.39 13.98
CA LYS A 200 3.99 -0.46 15.10
C LYS A 200 3.26 0.36 16.17
N GLN A 201 3.80 1.50 16.56
CA GLN A 201 3.16 2.39 17.54
C GLN A 201 1.79 2.91 17.08
N ALA A 202 1.65 3.30 15.80
CA ALA A 202 0.40 3.82 15.27
C ALA A 202 -0.72 2.78 15.26
N ILE A 203 -0.40 1.49 15.09
CA ILE A 203 -1.41 0.42 15.04
C ILE A 203 -1.71 -0.24 16.40
N ILE A 204 -0.90 -0.01 17.44
CA ILE A 204 -1.10 -0.61 18.79
C ILE A 204 -2.56 -0.47 19.28
N PRO A 205 -3.19 0.72 19.25
CA PRO A 205 -4.55 0.87 19.76
C PRO A 205 -5.59 0.04 19.00
N PHE A 206 -5.29 -0.36 17.77
CA PHE A 206 -6.17 -1.17 16.93
C PHE A 206 -5.94 -2.67 17.20
N VAL A 207 -4.68 -3.07 17.31
CA VAL A 207 -4.26 -4.43 17.69
C VAL A 207 -4.85 -4.80 19.06
N GLU A 208 -4.70 -3.93 20.05
CA GLU A 208 -5.23 -4.14 21.41
C GLU A 208 -6.75 -4.29 21.41
N ARG A 209 -7.48 -3.49 20.61
CA ARG A 209 -8.92 -3.63 20.46
C ARG A 209 -9.33 -4.98 19.87
N THR A 210 -8.65 -5.43 18.81
CA THR A 210 -8.94 -6.73 18.20
C THR A 210 -8.59 -7.88 19.16
N ALA A 211 -7.50 -7.77 19.93
CA ALA A 211 -7.11 -8.77 20.92
C ALA A 211 -8.11 -8.88 22.08
N LEU A 212 -8.66 -7.75 22.55
CA LEU A 212 -9.63 -7.70 23.65
C LEU A 212 -11.04 -8.12 23.23
N ALA A 213 -11.36 -8.01 21.94
CA ALA A 213 -12.67 -8.39 21.43
C ALA A 213 -12.57 -9.00 20.01
N PRO A 214 -12.12 -10.25 19.89
CA PRO A 214 -11.92 -10.94 18.60
C PRO A 214 -13.19 -10.97 17.73
N ASN A 215 -14.37 -10.89 18.36
CA ASN A 215 -15.67 -10.90 17.70
C ASN A 215 -16.33 -9.50 17.58
N ALA A 216 -15.75 -8.44 18.17
CA ALA A 216 -16.33 -7.08 18.09
C ALA A 216 -15.94 -6.33 16.81
N SER A 217 -14.92 -6.80 16.10
CA SER A 217 -14.51 -6.25 14.80
C SER A 217 -15.51 -6.56 13.67
N ALA A 218 -16.56 -7.33 13.98
CA ALA A 218 -17.72 -7.59 13.12
C ALA A 218 -18.91 -6.63 13.34
N LYS A 219 -18.85 -5.69 14.30
CA LYS A 219 -19.94 -4.72 14.55
C LYS A 219 -19.60 -3.34 13.97
N SER A 220 -20.20 -3.06 12.80
CA SER A 220 -20.43 -1.76 12.15
C SER A 220 -19.29 -0.72 12.17
N GLY A 221 -18.61 -0.58 11.03
CA GLY A 221 -17.85 0.63 10.66
C GLY A 221 -16.32 0.61 10.78
N HIS A 222 -15.67 -0.54 11.04
CA HIS A 222 -14.21 -0.62 11.24
C HIS A 222 -13.56 -1.86 10.60
N ALA A 223 -12.25 -1.81 10.35
CA ALA A 223 -11.47 -2.95 9.88
C ALA A 223 -11.44 -4.10 10.92
N ALA A 224 -11.40 -5.34 10.44
CA ALA A 224 -11.42 -6.56 11.24
C ALA A 224 -10.14 -6.73 12.10
N TRP A 225 -8.98 -6.41 11.53
CA TRP A 225 -7.68 -6.60 12.16
C TRP A 225 -6.62 -5.69 11.54
N TYR A 226 -5.65 -5.29 12.35
CA TYR A 226 -4.43 -4.58 11.93
C TYR A 226 -3.22 -5.38 12.40
N GLY A 227 -2.16 -5.42 11.57
CA GLY A 227 -0.87 -5.95 12.03
C GLY A 227 0.28 -5.55 11.14
N ALA A 228 1.49 -5.74 11.66
CA ALA A 228 2.74 -5.42 10.99
C ALA A 228 3.57 -6.70 10.74
N PHE A 229 4.11 -6.83 9.54
CA PHE A 229 5.01 -7.92 9.13
C PHE A 229 6.45 -7.43 9.13
N ASP A 230 7.28 -8.07 9.96
CA ASP A 230 8.70 -7.75 10.08
C ASP A 230 9.48 -8.29 8.87
N LEU A 231 9.78 -7.40 7.93
CA LEU A 231 10.76 -7.65 6.87
C LEU A 231 12.16 -7.16 7.24
N PHE A 232 12.29 -6.39 8.32
CA PHE A 232 13.54 -5.75 8.72
C PHE A 232 14.51 -6.74 9.34
N SER A 233 14.09 -7.48 10.37
CA SER A 233 14.99 -8.40 11.10
C SER A 233 15.51 -9.53 10.20
N PRO A 234 14.68 -10.21 9.38
CA PRO A 234 15.15 -11.29 8.52
C PRO A 234 16.16 -10.82 7.47
N THR A 235 15.91 -9.66 6.84
CA THR A 235 16.79 -9.11 5.80
C THR A 235 18.10 -8.58 6.38
N GLY A 236 18.09 -8.09 7.63
CA GLY A 236 19.31 -7.67 8.34
C GLY A 236 20.19 -8.84 8.76
N ALA A 237 19.59 -9.94 9.21
CA ALA A 237 20.34 -11.12 9.67
C ALA A 237 21.01 -11.90 8.53
N ARG A 238 20.36 -11.98 7.36
CA ARG A 238 20.84 -12.79 6.22
C ARG A 238 21.42 -11.96 5.07
N LEU A 239 21.33 -10.62 5.14
CA LEU A 239 21.69 -9.70 4.06
C LEU A 239 21.07 -10.07 2.70
N ASP A 240 19.85 -10.59 2.74
CA ASP A 240 19.08 -11.12 1.60
C ASP A 240 18.50 -10.03 0.68
N LEU A 241 19.25 -8.94 0.55
CA LEU A 241 19.00 -7.84 -0.36
C LEU A 241 19.72 -8.07 -1.68
N ASN A 242 19.13 -7.51 -2.72
CA ASN A 242 19.69 -7.34 -4.04
C ASN A 242 21.01 -6.55 -3.99
N VAL A 243 21.68 -6.45 -5.15
CA VAL A 243 22.97 -5.77 -5.31
C VAL A 243 22.93 -4.28 -4.92
N ASP A 244 21.76 -3.65 -4.96
CA ASP A 244 21.55 -2.25 -4.56
C ASP A 244 21.49 -2.02 -3.05
N GLY A 245 21.42 -3.09 -2.25
CA GLY A 245 21.38 -3.00 -0.78
C GLY A 245 20.08 -2.49 -0.20
N VAL A 246 18.98 -2.48 -0.96
CA VAL A 246 17.68 -1.95 -0.51
C VAL A 246 16.48 -2.79 -0.96
N HIS A 247 16.51 -3.36 -2.15
CA HIS A 247 15.45 -4.27 -2.61
C HIS A 247 15.71 -5.69 -2.12
N MET A 248 14.67 -6.45 -1.83
CA MET A 248 14.81 -7.89 -1.60
C MET A 248 15.29 -8.60 -2.88
N ARG A 249 15.97 -9.73 -2.71
CA ARG A 249 16.27 -10.62 -3.84
C ARG A 249 14.99 -11.14 -4.51
N PRO A 250 15.02 -11.46 -5.82
CA PRO A 250 13.83 -11.93 -6.55
C PRO A 250 13.09 -13.13 -5.92
N ASP A 251 13.83 -14.11 -5.40
CA ASP A 251 13.31 -15.35 -4.80
C ASP A 251 12.51 -15.13 -3.51
N TRP A 252 12.80 -14.04 -2.80
CA TRP A 252 12.05 -13.66 -1.60
C TRP A 252 10.61 -13.23 -1.91
N TYR A 253 10.35 -12.60 -3.07
CA TYR A 253 8.99 -12.21 -3.42
C TYR A 253 8.09 -13.44 -3.65
N GLU A 254 8.59 -14.51 -4.27
CA GLU A 254 7.84 -15.76 -4.43
C GLU A 254 7.63 -16.45 -3.07
N THR A 255 8.67 -16.47 -2.21
CA THR A 255 8.57 -17.04 -0.84
C THR A 255 7.50 -16.32 0.00
N LEU A 256 7.49 -14.98 0.01
CA LEU A 256 6.50 -14.19 0.73
C LEU A 256 5.10 -14.36 0.15
N ALA A 257 4.98 -14.43 -1.18
CA ALA A 257 3.71 -14.70 -1.84
C ALA A 257 3.14 -16.07 -1.42
N HIS A 258 3.96 -17.12 -1.41
CA HIS A 258 3.56 -18.44 -0.91
C HIS A 258 3.10 -18.40 0.55
N ALA A 259 3.86 -17.74 1.43
CA ALA A 259 3.51 -17.63 2.84
C ALA A 259 2.19 -16.89 3.06
N LEU A 260 1.97 -15.79 2.33
CA LEU A 260 0.74 -15.02 2.41
C LEU A 260 -0.46 -15.83 1.91
N ILE A 261 -0.36 -16.43 0.72
CA ILE A 261 -1.43 -17.27 0.15
C ILE A 261 -1.76 -18.44 1.08
N ALA A 262 -0.76 -19.12 1.64
CA ALA A 262 -0.99 -20.21 2.58
C ALA A 262 -1.72 -19.73 3.85
N GLY A 263 -1.30 -18.59 4.42
CA GLY A 263 -1.91 -18.02 5.63
C GLY A 263 -3.31 -17.45 5.43
N THR A 264 -3.67 -17.03 4.21
CA THR A 264 -5.03 -16.54 3.89
C THR A 264 -5.97 -17.67 3.45
N CYS A 265 -5.46 -18.72 2.82
CA CYS A 265 -6.28 -19.86 2.36
C CYS A 265 -6.52 -20.94 3.43
N SER A 266 -5.81 -20.94 4.55
CA SER A 266 -6.02 -21.90 5.66
C SER A 266 -7.17 -21.53 6.62
N LEU A 267 -7.89 -20.44 6.36
CA LEU A 267 -8.99 -19.94 7.19
C LEU A 267 -10.39 -20.18 6.56
N GLY A 268 -10.46 -20.95 5.46
CA GLY A 268 -11.70 -21.33 4.77
C GLY A 268 -12.03 -22.81 4.92
#